data_AF-A0A1H9BF98-F1
#
_entry.id   AF-A0A1H9BF98-F1
#
_cell.length_a   1.000
_cell.length_b   1.000
_cell.length_c   1.000
_cell.angle_alpha   90.00
_cell.angle_beta   90.00
_cell.angle_gamma   90.00
#
_symmetry.space_group_name_H-M   'P 1'
#
loop_
_entity.id
_entity.type
_entity.pdbx_description
1 polymer ?
#
loop_
_entity_poly.entity_id
_entity_poly.type
_entity_poly.pdbx_seq_one_letter_code
_entity_poly.pdbx_strand_id
1 'polypeptide(L)'
;MSSESTDPVEPPAVVNPAPDEAETDEAPQKNNWLKFVIVGVLAVVLVGGGVWALTSLNSTGAGDCVSASPKNADQPDGEWNLSSEGCNDTAATHRVAVVLKNAEDQCPAEGLYEPVKSGDETLCLMPNLIEGKCYNSGDDGVFKQEACTPESPVKIVKKVDGLPEEGTVCPETAGEWRFSEPASVYCMGVPEGS
;
A
#
# COMPACT_ATOMS: atom_id res chain seq x y z
N MET A 1 -44.30 57.38 -34.87
CA MET A 1 -45.64 57.97 -34.71
C MET A 1 -46.41 56.96 -33.87
N SER A 2 -46.91 57.18 -32.66
CA SER A 2 -47.10 58.34 -31.80
C SER A 2 -47.25 57.75 -30.38
N SER A 3 -46.54 58.25 -29.38
CA SER A 3 -47.07 59.15 -28.33
C SER A 3 -48.36 58.63 -27.68
N GLU A 4 -48.29 58.22 -26.40
CA GLU A 4 -49.37 58.52 -25.46
C GLU A 4 -48.77 58.97 -24.12
N SER A 5 -49.34 60.08 -23.66
CA SER A 5 -49.03 60.87 -22.48
C SER A 5 -50.15 60.65 -21.48
N THR A 6 -49.85 60.57 -20.18
CA THR A 6 -50.64 61.24 -19.14
C THR A 6 -49.80 61.36 -17.85
N ASP A 7 -49.87 62.55 -17.29
CA ASP A 7 -49.09 63.16 -16.20
C ASP A 7 -49.96 63.21 -14.90
N PRO A 8 -49.61 63.89 -13.79
CA PRO A 8 -49.26 63.27 -12.50
C PRO A 8 -50.12 63.78 -11.31
N VAL A 9 -49.89 63.24 -10.09
CA VAL A 9 -50.07 63.99 -8.82
C VAL A 9 -48.98 63.60 -7.81
N GLU A 10 -48.34 64.61 -7.20
CA GLU A 10 -47.11 64.62 -6.39
C GLU A 10 -47.40 65.10 -4.93
N PRO A 11 -46.42 65.31 -4.00
CA PRO A 11 -45.89 64.42 -2.95
C PRO A 11 -46.06 65.00 -1.50
N PRO A 12 -45.30 64.58 -0.45
CA PRO A 12 -43.93 65.09 -0.26
C PRO A 12 -42.89 64.08 0.28
N ALA A 13 -41.64 64.52 0.14
CA ALA A 13 -40.38 63.78 0.15
C ALA A 13 -39.72 63.57 1.52
N VAL A 14 -38.80 62.58 1.60
CA VAL A 14 -37.59 62.66 2.46
C VAL A 14 -36.40 61.88 1.82
N VAL A 15 -35.49 62.66 1.22
CA VAL A 15 -34.00 62.60 1.26
C VAL A 15 -33.21 61.39 0.70
N ASN A 16 -32.41 61.66 -0.35
CA ASN A 16 -31.32 60.87 -0.97
C ASN A 16 -29.94 61.23 -0.36
N PRO A 17 -28.85 60.41 -0.49
CA PRO A 17 -27.93 60.55 -1.64
C PRO A 17 -27.26 59.26 -2.17
N ALA A 18 -27.32 59.13 -3.51
CA ALA A 18 -26.29 58.93 -4.55
C ALA A 18 -24.98 58.07 -4.38
N PRO A 19 -24.40 57.60 -5.53
CA PRO A 19 -23.43 56.51 -5.68
C PRO A 19 -22.00 56.94 -6.10
N ASP A 20 -21.00 56.07 -5.95
CA ASP A 20 -19.65 56.15 -6.58
C ASP A 20 -19.08 54.71 -6.64
N GLU A 21 -18.84 54.06 -7.78
CA GLU A 21 -17.75 54.21 -8.79
C GLU A 21 -16.35 53.72 -8.37
N ALA A 22 -15.81 52.85 -9.24
CA ALA A 22 -14.42 52.70 -9.69
C ALA A 22 -13.28 52.16 -8.79
N GLU A 23 -12.73 51.03 -9.28
CA GLU A 23 -11.32 50.61 -9.40
C GLU A 23 -10.28 51.00 -8.33
N THR A 24 -9.54 50.00 -7.82
CA THR A 24 -8.07 50.12 -7.70
C THR A 24 -7.37 48.75 -7.76
N ASP A 25 -6.49 48.61 -8.73
CA ASP A 25 -5.44 47.60 -8.93
C ASP A 25 -4.29 47.83 -7.92
N GLU A 26 -3.86 46.85 -7.10
CA GLU A 26 -2.51 46.82 -6.47
C GLU A 26 -2.04 45.42 -5.99
N ALA A 27 -0.99 44.91 -6.65
CA ALA A 27 0.19 44.11 -6.20
C ALA A 27 0.08 42.90 -5.21
N PRO A 28 0.88 41.82 -5.42
CA PRO A 28 0.81 40.61 -4.61
C PRO A 28 1.37 40.85 -3.20
N GLN A 29 0.49 40.79 -2.20
CA GLN A 29 0.90 40.90 -0.81
C GLN A 29 1.78 39.70 -0.40
N LYS A 30 3.01 40.01 0.01
CA LYS A 30 3.98 39.09 0.63
C LYS A 30 3.41 38.56 1.95
N ASN A 31 2.67 37.47 1.86
CA ASN A 31 1.92 36.86 2.95
C ASN A 31 2.85 36.04 3.85
N ASN A 32 3.19 36.63 5.00
CA ASN A 32 3.92 35.94 6.08
C ASN A 32 3.17 34.68 6.59
N TRP A 33 1.87 34.58 6.32
CA TRP A 33 1.04 33.38 6.56
C TRP A 33 1.49 32.16 5.75
N LEU A 34 1.96 32.36 4.51
CA LEU A 34 2.46 31.28 3.67
C LEU A 34 3.69 30.59 4.30
N LYS A 35 4.51 31.34 5.06
CA LYS A 35 5.63 30.77 5.82
C LYS A 35 5.16 29.85 6.94
N PHE A 36 4.08 30.17 7.63
CA PHE A 36 3.52 29.31 8.68
C PHE A 36 2.89 28.05 8.10
N VAL A 37 2.27 28.13 6.91
CA VAL A 37 1.78 26.95 6.19
C VAL A 37 2.93 26.07 5.73
N ILE A 38 3.99 26.65 5.14
CA ILE A 38 5.17 25.90 4.71
C ILE A 38 5.87 25.24 5.92
N VAL A 39 6.05 25.95 7.03
CA VAL A 39 6.64 25.39 8.26
C VAL A 39 5.75 24.30 8.87
N GLY A 40 4.43 24.49 8.85
CA GLY A 40 3.47 23.48 9.31
C GLY A 40 3.52 22.22 8.45
N VAL A 41 3.53 22.36 7.13
CA VAL A 41 3.65 21.23 6.19
C VAL A 41 5.02 20.55 6.32
N LEU A 42 6.11 21.30 6.44
CA LEU A 42 7.45 20.74 6.69
C LEU A 42 7.52 19.99 8.02
N ALA A 43 6.92 20.52 9.09
CA ALA A 43 6.85 19.82 10.37
C ALA A 43 6.03 18.53 10.26
N VAL A 44 4.90 18.54 9.55
CA VAL A 44 4.09 17.34 9.30
C VAL A 44 4.83 16.34 8.39
N VAL A 45 5.60 16.79 7.41
CA VAL A 45 6.43 15.92 6.55
C VAL A 45 7.64 15.37 7.33
N LEU A 46 8.23 16.13 8.26
CA LEU A 46 9.33 15.66 9.09
C LEU A 46 8.87 14.73 10.21
N VAL A 47 7.66 14.90 10.74
CA VAL A 47 7.08 13.97 11.73
C VAL A 47 6.44 12.76 11.04
N GLY A 48 5.70 12.95 9.95
CA GLY A 48 5.07 11.86 9.18
C GLY A 48 6.04 11.08 8.29
N GLY A 49 6.99 11.76 7.65
CA GLY A 49 8.06 11.15 6.86
C GLY A 49 9.28 10.74 7.69
N GLY A 50 9.58 11.45 8.79
CA GLY A 50 10.65 11.06 9.72
C GLY A 50 10.30 9.82 10.53
N VAL A 51 9.03 9.58 10.88
CA VAL A 51 8.61 8.31 11.49
C VAL A 51 8.79 7.12 10.52
N TRP A 52 8.57 7.31 9.22
CA TRP A 52 8.84 6.27 8.21
C TRP A 52 10.34 6.05 7.96
N ALA A 53 11.16 7.10 8.10
CA ALA A 53 12.62 7.01 7.94
C ALA A 53 13.36 6.51 9.19
N LEU A 54 12.77 6.65 10.40
CA LEU A 54 13.38 6.23 11.67
C LEU A 54 13.08 4.77 12.04
N THR A 55 12.11 4.11 11.41
CA THR A 55 11.90 2.66 11.54
C THR A 55 12.95 1.83 10.78
N SER A 56 13.79 2.45 9.95
CA SER A 56 14.93 1.81 9.28
C SER A 56 16.12 1.49 10.20
N LEU A 57 15.91 1.45 11.52
CA LEU A 57 16.92 1.02 12.49
C LEU A 57 16.73 -0.47 12.84
N ASN A 58 17.10 -1.30 11.85
CA ASN A 58 17.91 -2.52 12.00
C ASN A 58 17.32 -3.86 12.50
N SER A 59 16.05 -4.19 12.28
CA SER A 59 15.69 -5.63 12.17
C SER A 59 14.40 -5.81 11.39
N THR A 60 14.42 -6.72 10.43
CA THR A 60 13.23 -7.19 9.72
C THR A 60 12.47 -8.14 10.64
N GLY A 61 11.27 -7.73 11.07
CA GLY A 61 10.46 -8.47 12.03
C GLY A 61 9.36 -9.31 11.38
N ALA A 62 8.74 -10.19 12.18
CA ALA A 62 7.55 -10.93 11.76
C ALA A 62 6.42 -9.98 11.33
N GLY A 63 5.83 -10.25 10.17
CA GLY A 63 4.79 -9.45 9.54
C GLY A 63 5.31 -8.45 8.51
N ASP A 64 6.61 -8.14 8.50
CA ASP A 64 7.22 -7.23 7.53
C ASP A 64 7.24 -7.85 6.14
N CYS A 65 7.13 -7.00 5.12
CA CYS A 65 7.22 -7.42 3.73
C CYS A 65 8.54 -6.98 3.13
N VAL A 66 9.13 -7.87 2.34
CA VAL A 66 10.50 -7.69 1.84
C VAL A 66 10.63 -8.16 0.40
N SER A 67 11.56 -7.55 -0.31
CA SER A 67 12.22 -8.18 -1.46
C SER A 67 13.39 -9.02 -0.92
N ALA A 68 13.50 -10.26 -1.37
CA ALA A 68 14.51 -11.22 -0.90
C ALA A 68 15.20 -11.87 -2.10
N SER A 69 16.52 -11.93 -2.07
CA SER A 69 17.31 -12.67 -3.07
C SER A 69 18.63 -13.16 -2.47
N PRO A 70 19.17 -14.31 -2.90
CA PRO A 70 20.48 -14.75 -2.45
C PRO A 70 21.56 -13.74 -2.89
N LYS A 71 22.53 -13.44 -2.01
CA LYS A 71 23.67 -12.57 -2.38
C LYS A 71 24.54 -13.18 -3.47
N ASN A 72 24.56 -14.51 -3.53
CA ASN A 72 25.25 -15.29 -4.53
C ASN A 72 24.30 -16.34 -5.12
N ALA A 73 23.97 -16.21 -6.40
CA ALA A 73 23.06 -17.14 -7.08
C ALA A 73 23.58 -18.59 -7.12
N ASP A 74 24.89 -18.81 -7.03
CA ASP A 74 25.49 -20.15 -6.97
C ASP A 74 25.44 -20.76 -5.55
N GLN A 75 25.03 -20.00 -4.54
CA GLN A 75 24.91 -20.41 -3.14
C GLN A 75 23.57 -19.92 -2.55
N PRO A 76 22.44 -20.55 -2.94
CA PRO A 76 21.12 -20.13 -2.49
C PRO A 76 20.92 -20.26 -0.97
N ASP A 77 21.63 -21.18 -0.30
CA ASP A 77 21.59 -21.36 1.16
C ASP A 77 22.49 -20.37 1.95
N GLY A 78 23.10 -19.41 1.24
CA GLY A 78 24.05 -18.44 1.79
C GLY A 78 23.39 -17.26 2.48
N GLU A 79 24.09 -16.11 2.49
CA GLU A 79 23.51 -14.85 2.94
C GLU A 79 22.55 -14.29 1.88
N TRP A 80 21.50 -13.61 2.33
CA TRP A 80 20.49 -13.00 1.46
C TRP A 80 20.54 -11.46 1.51
N ASN A 81 20.18 -10.83 0.40
CA ASN A 81 19.81 -9.42 0.35
C ASN A 81 18.33 -9.31 0.68
N LEU A 82 18.03 -8.55 1.73
CA LEU A 82 16.67 -8.21 2.12
C LEU A 82 16.50 -6.70 2.04
N SER A 83 15.45 -6.24 1.37
CA SER A 83 15.03 -4.84 1.42
C SER A 83 13.60 -4.77 1.92
N SER A 84 13.35 -3.89 2.90
CA SER A 84 12.00 -3.66 3.39
C SER A 84 11.18 -2.97 2.32
N GLU A 85 10.00 -3.50 2.06
CA GLU A 85 9.06 -2.98 1.07
C GLU A 85 7.70 -2.73 1.74
N GLY A 86 6.84 -1.94 1.09
CA GLY A 86 5.42 -1.93 1.46
C GLY A 86 4.76 -3.26 1.09
N CYS A 87 3.94 -3.85 1.95
CA CYS A 87 3.28 -5.14 1.66
C CYS A 87 2.37 -5.14 0.41
N ASN A 88 1.97 -3.97 -0.09
CA ASN A 88 1.20 -3.83 -1.32
C ASN A 88 2.06 -3.46 -2.54
N ASP A 89 3.37 -3.31 -2.36
CA ASP A 89 4.33 -3.06 -3.43
C ASP A 89 4.56 -4.35 -4.24
N THR A 90 4.66 -4.22 -5.56
CA THR A 90 5.01 -5.34 -6.44
C THR A 90 6.41 -5.89 -6.21
N ALA A 91 7.31 -5.10 -5.63
CA ALA A 91 8.65 -5.53 -5.23
C ALA A 91 8.65 -6.41 -3.98
N ALA A 92 7.60 -6.34 -3.15
CA ALA A 92 7.46 -7.15 -1.95
C ALA A 92 7.08 -8.59 -2.31
N THR A 93 8.08 -9.43 -2.56
CA THR A 93 7.88 -10.83 -2.95
C THR A 93 7.59 -11.75 -1.77
N HIS A 94 8.08 -11.37 -0.58
CA HIS A 94 7.97 -12.18 0.63
C HIS A 94 7.40 -11.38 1.80
N ARG A 95 6.88 -12.13 2.76
CA ARG A 95 6.54 -11.67 4.09
C ARG A 95 7.34 -12.47 5.10
N VAL A 96 7.89 -11.83 6.12
CA VAL A 96 8.51 -12.54 7.23
C VAL A 96 7.40 -13.16 8.07
N ALA A 97 7.31 -14.47 8.09
CA ALA A 97 6.36 -15.19 8.93
C ALA A 97 6.85 -15.29 10.38
N VAL A 98 8.10 -15.72 10.54
CA VAL A 98 8.72 -15.97 11.85
C VAL A 98 10.17 -15.50 11.85
N VAL A 99 10.63 -14.96 12.97
CA VAL A 99 12.05 -14.69 13.24
C VAL A 99 12.53 -15.73 14.25
N LEU A 100 13.46 -16.59 13.82
CA LEU A 100 14.08 -17.61 14.66
C LEU A 100 15.31 -17.02 15.33
N LYS A 101 15.34 -17.14 16.67
CA LYS A 101 16.44 -16.61 17.50
C LYS A 101 17.49 -17.65 17.83
N ASN A 102 17.17 -18.93 17.70
CA ASN A 102 18.10 -20.03 17.96
C ASN A 102 18.39 -20.76 16.64
N ALA A 103 19.63 -21.23 16.48
CA ALA A 103 20.07 -21.89 15.25
C ALA A 103 19.44 -23.28 15.07
N GLU A 104 18.95 -23.89 16.14
CA GLU A 104 18.27 -25.19 16.13
C GLU A 104 16.77 -25.09 15.83
N ASP A 105 16.18 -23.90 15.95
CA ASP A 105 14.77 -23.69 15.63
C ASP A 105 14.57 -23.88 14.11
N GLN A 106 13.40 -24.39 13.75
CA GLN A 106 13.03 -24.64 12.35
C GLN A 106 11.81 -23.80 11.98
N CYS A 107 11.69 -23.45 10.69
CA CYS A 107 10.48 -22.84 10.19
C CYS A 107 9.27 -23.78 10.37
N PRO A 108 8.06 -23.22 10.46
CA PRO A 108 6.87 -24.04 10.66
C PRO A 108 6.73 -25.10 9.57
N ALA A 109 6.25 -26.29 9.95
CA ALA A 109 6.21 -27.44 9.05
C ALA A 109 5.10 -27.37 7.99
N GLU A 110 3.98 -26.72 8.31
CA GLU A 110 2.84 -26.57 7.41
C GLU A 110 2.85 -25.18 6.77
N GLY A 111 3.23 -25.13 5.49
CA GLY A 111 3.30 -23.93 4.67
C GLY A 111 4.55 -23.93 3.79
N LEU A 112 4.57 -23.01 2.83
CA LEU A 112 5.75 -22.77 1.98
C LEU A 112 6.63 -21.71 2.64
N TYR A 113 7.46 -22.15 3.60
CA TYR A 113 8.43 -21.27 4.25
C TYR A 113 9.84 -21.47 3.70
N GLU A 114 10.50 -20.37 3.39
CA GLU A 114 11.90 -20.32 3.00
C GLU A 114 12.74 -19.78 4.16
N PRO A 115 13.60 -20.61 4.78
CA PRO A 115 14.52 -20.15 5.81
C PRO A 115 15.67 -19.37 5.16
N VAL A 116 15.85 -18.10 5.54
CA VAL A 116 16.97 -17.27 5.06
C VAL A 116 17.77 -16.72 6.22
N LYS A 117 19.09 -16.66 6.08
CA LYS A 117 19.98 -16.04 7.07
C LYS A 117 20.04 -14.53 6.87
N SER A 118 19.83 -13.79 7.96
CA SER A 118 19.95 -12.33 8.02
C SER A 118 20.71 -11.93 9.28
N GLY A 119 22.02 -11.67 9.15
CA GLY A 119 22.87 -11.45 10.32
C GLY A 119 22.94 -12.70 11.21
N ASP A 120 22.61 -12.54 12.49
CA ASP A 120 22.60 -13.62 13.49
C ASP A 120 21.22 -14.33 13.60
N GLU A 121 20.21 -13.86 12.86
CA GLU A 121 18.85 -14.40 12.88
C GLU A 121 18.57 -15.25 11.63
N THR A 122 17.63 -16.19 11.76
CA THR A 122 17.04 -16.88 10.59
C THR A 122 15.59 -16.42 10.44
N LEU A 123 15.24 -15.93 9.26
CA LEU A 123 13.88 -15.51 8.94
C LEU A 123 13.19 -16.63 8.16
N CYS A 124 11.97 -16.97 8.57
CA CYS A 124 11.09 -17.84 7.80
C CYS A 124 10.25 -16.96 6.90
N LEU A 125 10.61 -16.88 5.62
CA LEU A 125 9.88 -16.11 4.64
C LEU A 125 8.73 -16.95 4.09
N MET A 126 7.55 -16.34 3.99
CA MET A 126 6.44 -16.89 3.21
C MET A 126 6.19 -15.99 1.99
N PRO A 127 5.60 -16.49 0.90
CA PRO A 127 5.22 -15.66 -0.23
C PRO A 127 4.27 -14.53 0.20
N ASN A 128 4.47 -13.31 -0.33
CA ASN A 128 3.57 -12.19 -0.09
C ASN A 128 2.34 -12.27 -1.02
N LEU A 129 1.38 -13.10 -0.61
CA LEU A 129 0.16 -13.34 -1.36
C LEU A 129 -0.97 -12.40 -0.90
N ILE A 130 -1.59 -11.74 -1.86
CA ILE A 130 -2.65 -10.74 -1.66
C ILE A 130 -3.88 -11.17 -2.44
N GLU A 131 -5.03 -11.19 -1.78
CA GLU A 131 -6.30 -11.50 -2.42
C GLU A 131 -6.58 -10.60 -3.62
N GLY A 132 -7.07 -11.20 -4.70
CA GLY A 132 -7.37 -10.55 -5.97
C GLY A 132 -6.16 -10.31 -6.87
N LYS A 133 -4.93 -10.57 -6.41
CA LYS A 133 -3.71 -10.39 -7.20
C LYS A 133 -3.32 -11.66 -7.96
N CYS A 134 -2.61 -11.45 -9.07
CA CYS A 134 -2.07 -12.52 -9.91
C CYS A 134 -0.56 -12.60 -9.77
N TYR A 135 -0.06 -13.81 -9.90
CA TYR A 135 1.33 -14.15 -9.65
C TYR A 135 1.85 -15.06 -10.74
N ASN A 136 3.13 -14.87 -11.05
CA ASN A 136 3.92 -15.79 -11.84
C ASN A 136 5.06 -16.32 -10.97
N SER A 137 5.37 -17.61 -11.08
CA SER A 137 6.56 -18.18 -10.48
C SER A 137 7.74 -17.91 -11.41
N GLY A 138 8.68 -17.07 -10.99
CA GLY A 138 9.92 -16.89 -11.74
C GLY A 138 10.76 -18.18 -11.78
N ASP A 139 11.80 -18.20 -12.61
CA ASP A 139 12.76 -19.33 -12.66
C ASP A 139 13.46 -19.58 -11.31
N ASP A 140 13.45 -18.57 -10.43
CA ASP A 140 13.92 -18.60 -9.05
C ASP A 140 12.90 -19.20 -8.06
N GLY A 141 11.73 -19.64 -8.52
CA GLY A 141 10.66 -20.17 -7.68
C GLY A 141 9.89 -19.11 -6.88
N VAL A 142 10.27 -17.83 -7.00
CA VAL A 142 9.66 -16.71 -6.28
C VAL A 142 8.36 -16.28 -6.96
N PHE A 143 7.31 -16.10 -6.17
CA PHE A 143 6.03 -15.56 -6.64
C PHE A 143 6.14 -14.04 -6.84
N LYS A 144 6.09 -13.62 -8.10
CA LYS A 144 6.15 -12.20 -8.48
C LYS A 144 4.75 -11.74 -8.87
N GLN A 145 4.29 -10.66 -8.24
CA GLN A 145 2.99 -10.07 -8.56
C GLN A 145 3.03 -9.48 -9.97
N GLU A 146 1.96 -9.73 -10.74
CA GLU A 146 1.76 -9.18 -12.07
C GLU A 146 0.33 -8.69 -12.27
N ALA A 147 0.08 -8.02 -13.40
CA ALA A 147 -1.28 -7.73 -13.83
C ALA A 147 -2.00 -9.05 -14.19
N CYS A 148 -3.24 -9.21 -13.73
CA CYS A 148 -4.04 -10.36 -14.10
C CYS A 148 -4.37 -10.34 -15.60
N THR A 149 -3.94 -11.38 -16.29
CA THR A 149 -4.33 -11.66 -17.68
C THR A 149 -4.97 -13.04 -17.76
N PRO A 150 -5.73 -13.37 -18.83
CA PRO A 150 -6.24 -14.73 -19.02
C PRO A 150 -5.16 -15.82 -19.06
N GLU A 151 -3.90 -15.44 -19.28
CA GLU A 151 -2.74 -16.34 -19.32
C GLU A 151 -2.00 -16.42 -17.99
N SER A 152 -2.35 -15.60 -16.99
CA SER A 152 -1.66 -15.61 -15.70
C SER A 152 -1.92 -16.94 -14.98
N PRO A 153 -0.86 -17.62 -14.48
CA PRO A 153 -0.98 -18.99 -14.02
C PRO A 153 -1.68 -19.11 -12.66
N VAL A 154 -1.57 -18.09 -11.80
CA VAL A 154 -2.12 -18.10 -10.45
C VAL A 154 -2.78 -16.77 -10.12
N LYS A 155 -3.99 -16.82 -9.57
CA LYS A 155 -4.68 -15.73 -8.89
C LYS A 155 -5.05 -16.16 -7.48
N ILE A 156 -4.77 -15.33 -6.49
CA ILE A 156 -5.27 -15.55 -5.13
C ILE A 156 -6.73 -15.11 -5.10
N VAL A 157 -7.64 -16.06 -5.19
CA VAL A 157 -9.08 -15.77 -5.28
C VAL A 157 -9.71 -15.49 -3.92
N LYS A 158 -9.06 -15.93 -2.84
CA LYS A 158 -9.49 -15.70 -1.46
C LYS A 158 -8.33 -15.87 -0.48
N LYS A 159 -8.27 -15.03 0.55
CA LYS A 159 -7.43 -15.21 1.74
C LYS A 159 -8.32 -15.34 2.96
N VAL A 160 -8.03 -16.31 3.83
CA VAL A 160 -8.70 -16.49 5.12
C VAL A 160 -7.64 -16.46 6.22
N ASP A 161 -7.86 -15.63 7.24
CA ASP A 161 -7.02 -15.65 8.43
C ASP A 161 -7.46 -16.81 9.36
N GLY A 162 -6.49 -17.48 9.98
CA GLY A 162 -6.70 -18.71 10.75
C GLY A 162 -6.55 -19.99 9.92
N LEU A 163 -6.75 -21.13 10.60
CA LEU A 163 -6.70 -22.47 10.00
C LEU A 163 -8.06 -23.18 10.16
N PRO A 164 -9.07 -22.82 9.34
CA PRO A 164 -10.33 -23.56 9.29
C PRO A 164 -10.12 -25.00 8.80
N GLU A 165 -11.14 -25.85 8.93
CA GLU A 165 -11.12 -27.21 8.40
C GLU A 165 -10.75 -27.23 6.91
N GLU A 166 -9.85 -28.12 6.53
CA GLU A 166 -9.33 -28.24 5.16
C GLU A 166 -10.48 -28.47 4.16
N GLY A 167 -10.42 -27.78 3.01
CA GLY A 167 -11.40 -27.93 1.94
C GLY A 167 -12.75 -27.24 2.20
N THR A 168 -12.90 -26.48 3.29
CA THR A 168 -14.19 -25.82 3.63
C THR A 168 -14.30 -24.38 3.18
N VAL A 169 -13.17 -23.70 2.93
CA VAL A 169 -13.17 -22.24 2.68
C VAL A 169 -12.82 -21.84 1.24
N CYS A 170 -12.14 -22.71 0.50
CA CYS A 170 -11.79 -22.49 -0.89
C CYS A 170 -12.88 -23.00 -1.85
N PRO A 171 -13.11 -22.32 -2.99
CA PRO A 171 -13.96 -22.86 -4.05
C PRO A 171 -13.45 -24.24 -4.53
N GLU A 172 -14.35 -25.12 -4.99
CA GLU A 172 -13.99 -26.49 -5.41
C GLU A 172 -12.94 -26.55 -6.53
N THR A 173 -12.87 -25.53 -7.39
CA THR A 173 -11.92 -25.43 -8.50
C THR A 173 -10.60 -24.76 -8.11
N ALA A 174 -10.47 -24.28 -6.87
CA ALA A 174 -9.29 -23.60 -6.38
C ALA A 174 -8.40 -24.56 -5.58
N GLY A 175 -7.08 -24.44 -5.74
CA GLY A 175 -6.12 -25.06 -4.83
C GLY A 175 -6.10 -24.35 -3.48
N GLU A 176 -5.78 -25.08 -2.41
CA GLU A 176 -5.67 -24.55 -1.06
C GLU A 176 -4.21 -24.60 -0.59
N TRP A 177 -3.66 -23.46 -0.19
CA TRP A 177 -2.39 -23.37 0.52
C TRP A 177 -2.62 -22.91 1.95
N ARG A 178 -2.07 -23.67 2.90
CA ARG A 178 -2.26 -23.48 4.33
C ARG A 178 -0.92 -23.15 4.97
N PHE A 179 -0.91 -22.13 5.82
CA PHE A 179 0.26 -21.64 6.53
C PHE A 179 -0.05 -21.62 8.02
N SER A 180 0.78 -22.29 8.80
CA SER A 180 0.57 -22.43 10.24
C SER A 180 0.93 -21.17 11.04
N GLU A 181 1.86 -20.37 10.55
CA GLU A 181 2.30 -19.12 11.16
C GLU A 181 2.64 -18.05 10.09
N PRO A 182 2.04 -16.86 10.13
CA PRO A 182 0.75 -16.61 10.76
C PRO A 182 -0.31 -17.54 10.15
N ALA A 183 -1.18 -18.08 11.00
CA ALA A 183 -2.29 -18.95 10.62
C ALA A 183 -3.09 -18.31 9.47
N SER A 184 -3.05 -18.90 8.29
CA SER A 184 -3.76 -18.40 7.11
C SER A 184 -3.95 -19.47 6.04
N VAL A 185 -5.01 -19.28 5.25
CA VAL A 185 -5.33 -20.10 4.08
C VAL A 185 -5.45 -19.20 2.85
N TYR A 186 -4.78 -19.59 1.77
CA TYR A 186 -4.82 -18.92 0.47
C TYR A 186 -5.45 -19.86 -0.56
N CYS A 187 -6.54 -19.41 -1.16
CA CYS A 187 -7.20 -20.12 -2.24
C CYS A 187 -6.66 -19.62 -3.57
N MET A 188 -6.14 -20.53 -4.39
CA MET A 188 -5.52 -20.23 -5.68
C MET A 188 -6.41 -20.72 -6.81
N GLY A 189 -6.77 -19.82 -7.70
CA GLY A 189 -7.44 -20.16 -8.95
C GLY A 189 -6.65 -19.65 -10.15
N VAL A 190 -7.27 -19.74 -11.32
CA VAL A 190 -6.86 -19.00 -12.50
C VAL A 190 -7.71 -17.73 -12.63
N PRO A 191 -7.23 -16.66 -13.27
CA PRO A 191 -8.07 -15.53 -13.60
C PRO A 191 -9.19 -15.97 -14.54
N GLU A 192 -10.44 -15.67 -14.16
CA GLU A 192 -11.56 -15.83 -15.08
C GLU A 192 -11.44 -14.76 -16.19
N GLY A 193 -11.70 -15.15 -17.44
CA GLY A 193 -11.57 -14.26 -18.59
C GLY A 193 -12.42 -13.00 -18.41
N SER A 194 -11.74 -11.85 -18.37
CA SER A 194 -12.31 -10.50 -18.24
C SER A 194 -13.36 -10.16 -19.29
#